data_AF-A0A0N8R0G2-F1
#
_entry.id   AF-A0A0N8R0G2-F1
#
_cell.length_a   1.000
_cell.length_b   1.000
_cell.length_c   1.000
_cell.angle_alpha   90.00
_cell.angle_beta   90.00
_cell.angle_gamma   90.00
#
_symmetry.space_group_name_H-M   'P 1'
#
loop_
_entity.id
_entity.type
_entity.pdbx_description
1 polymer ?
#
loop_
_entity_poly.entity_id
_entity_poly.type
_entity_poly.pdbx_seq_one_letter_code
_entity_poly.pdbx_strand_id
1 'polypeptide(L)'
;MFSGATPRTFIRSWSVACRPRPCVVIIGHFMSKKCVMQLVRGLHNLRPEHRGCVATIGNFDGVHRGHQAILARLRERAVELGVPSCVVIFEPQPREFFAPETAPARLARLRDKLELLSAEGVDRVLCLSFNQRLCKLSAASFVETVLIDGLGVQHLEVGDDFRFGFDRVGDFDFLQQAGTTYGFTVEAAQTVEIDGIRVSSTKVRKALAASDFALAERMLGLSLI
;
A
#
# COMPACT_ATOMS: atom_id res chain seq x y z
N MET A 1 37.05 -77.19 28.87
CA MET A 1 38.27 -77.77 28.28
C MET A 1 38.54 -77.06 26.96
N PHE A 2 39.73 -76.47 26.84
CA PHE A 2 40.45 -75.94 25.66
C PHE A 2 39.70 -74.95 24.73
N SER A 3 40.11 -73.67 24.72
CA SER A 3 41.21 -73.09 23.88
C SER A 3 40.72 -72.77 22.47
N GLY A 4 40.90 -71.59 21.87
CA GLY A 4 41.68 -70.42 22.23
C GLY A 4 41.68 -69.40 21.07
N ALA A 5 42.31 -68.25 21.36
CA ALA A 5 42.99 -67.30 20.47
C ALA A 5 42.24 -66.56 19.33
N THR A 6 42.28 -65.23 19.48
CA THR A 6 42.17 -64.11 18.53
C THR A 6 43.34 -64.10 17.50
N PRO A 7 43.58 -63.10 16.59
CA PRO A 7 42.96 -61.77 16.33
C PRO A 7 42.67 -61.53 14.79
N ARG A 8 42.23 -60.38 14.24
CA ARG A 8 42.80 -59.02 14.21
C ARG A 8 41.97 -58.16 13.22
N THR A 9 41.68 -56.90 13.60
CA THR A 9 41.67 -55.64 12.78
C THR A 9 40.79 -55.57 11.50
N PHE A 10 40.03 -54.53 11.17
CA PHE A 10 40.31 -53.08 11.24
C PHE A 10 39.02 -52.27 10.87
N ILE A 11 38.71 -51.23 11.66
CA ILE A 11 38.40 -49.83 11.25
C ILE A 11 37.16 -49.48 10.37
N ARG A 12 36.30 -48.65 11.02
CA ARG A 12 35.44 -47.52 10.53
C ARG A 12 34.34 -47.85 9.50
N SER A 13 33.18 -47.19 9.48
CA SER A 13 32.79 -45.87 9.96
C SER A 13 31.30 -45.84 10.33
N TRP A 14 30.93 -44.82 11.09
CA TRP A 14 29.58 -44.43 11.39
C TRP A 14 28.86 -43.96 10.11
N SER A 15 27.61 -44.39 9.91
CA SER A 15 26.59 -43.55 9.29
C SER A 15 25.21 -43.94 9.78
N VAL A 16 24.59 -42.92 10.36
CA VAL A 16 23.33 -42.84 11.06
C VAL A 16 22.16 -43.30 10.18
N ALA A 17 21.26 -44.03 10.82
CA ALA A 17 19.99 -44.50 10.28
C ALA A 17 19.16 -43.37 9.66
N CYS A 18 18.69 -43.59 8.44
CA CYS A 18 17.79 -42.67 7.74
C CYS A 18 16.52 -43.44 7.34
N ARG A 19 15.44 -43.27 8.11
CA ARG A 19 14.01 -43.40 7.71
C ARG A 19 13.17 -42.70 8.79
N PRO A 20 11.90 -42.38 8.53
CA PRO A 20 11.29 -41.73 7.37
C PRO A 20 10.40 -40.55 7.82
N ARG A 21 10.11 -39.53 7.00
CA ARG A 21 8.92 -38.68 7.23
C ARG A 21 8.21 -38.29 5.94
N PRO A 22 6.87 -38.21 5.99
CA PRO A 22 6.03 -38.22 4.82
C PRO A 22 6.05 -36.85 4.14
N CYS A 23 5.97 -36.87 2.81
CA CYS A 23 5.57 -35.74 2.00
C CYS A 23 4.18 -35.28 2.46
N VAL A 24 4.12 -34.30 3.35
CA VAL A 24 2.92 -33.49 3.52
C VAL A 24 2.97 -32.46 2.41
N VAL A 25 2.34 -32.80 1.29
CA VAL A 25 1.93 -31.78 0.33
C VAL A 25 0.79 -31.02 1.01
N ILE A 26 1.10 -29.87 1.60
CA ILE A 26 0.05 -28.91 1.98
C ILE A 26 -0.49 -28.36 0.65
N ILE A 27 -1.46 -29.05 0.06
CA ILE A 27 -2.43 -28.39 -0.83
C ILE A 27 -3.35 -27.62 0.11
N GLY A 28 -2.82 -26.52 0.63
CA GLY A 28 -3.59 -25.53 1.36
C GLY A 28 -4.53 -24.92 0.34
N HIS A 29 -5.76 -25.43 0.33
CA HIS A 29 -6.88 -24.87 -0.38
C HIS A 29 -7.02 -23.40 0.07
N PHE A 30 -6.35 -22.48 -0.63
CA PHE A 30 -6.56 -21.05 -0.48
C PHE A 30 -7.93 -20.76 -1.08
N MET A 31 -8.98 -21.13 -0.35
CA MET A 31 -10.32 -20.65 -0.62
C MET A 31 -10.24 -19.15 -0.45
N SER A 32 -10.07 -18.47 -1.58
CA SER A 32 -10.12 -17.02 -1.69
C SER A 32 -11.45 -16.59 -1.09
N LYS A 33 -11.43 -16.21 0.19
CA LYS A 33 -12.45 -15.32 0.73
C LYS A 33 -12.40 -14.14 -0.22
N LYS A 34 -13.48 -13.90 -0.96
CA LYS A 34 -13.66 -12.65 -1.68
C LYS A 34 -13.60 -11.56 -0.61
N CYS A 35 -12.41 -10.99 -0.42
CA CYS A 35 -12.19 -9.99 0.62
C CYS A 35 -12.92 -8.75 0.15
N VAL A 36 -14.07 -8.49 0.76
CA VAL A 36 -14.76 -7.23 0.56
C VAL A 36 -13.87 -6.14 1.16
N MET A 37 -13.48 -5.16 0.35
CA MET A 37 -12.68 -4.02 0.80
C MET A 37 -13.34 -3.36 2.02
N GLN A 38 -12.59 -3.16 3.11
CA GLN A 38 -13.04 -2.45 4.30
C GLN A 38 -12.85 -0.94 4.16
N LEU A 39 -13.88 -0.16 4.48
CA LEU A 39 -13.78 1.29 4.64
C LEU A 39 -13.77 1.66 6.12
N VAL A 40 -12.68 2.26 6.59
CA VAL A 40 -12.57 2.87 7.93
C VAL A 40 -12.67 4.38 7.79
N ARG A 41 -13.68 5.00 8.42
CA ARG A 41 -13.87 6.46 8.38
C ARG A 41 -13.32 7.10 9.64
N GLY A 42 -12.20 7.81 9.53
CA GLY A 42 -11.55 8.53 10.63
C GLY A 42 -10.74 7.63 11.58
N LEU A 43 -9.75 8.23 12.24
CA LEU A 43 -8.81 7.54 13.14
C LEU A 43 -9.49 6.87 14.33
N HIS A 44 -10.56 7.46 14.86
CA HIS A 44 -11.26 6.94 16.03
C HIS A 44 -11.96 5.58 15.79
N ASN A 45 -12.13 5.18 14.53
CA ASN A 45 -12.71 3.89 14.16
C ASN A 45 -11.64 2.82 13.87
N LEU A 46 -10.35 3.16 14.03
CA LEU A 46 -9.29 2.17 14.00
C LEU A 46 -9.37 1.26 15.23
N ARG A 47 -9.06 -0.01 15.02
CA ARG A 47 -9.19 -1.10 15.99
C ARG A 47 -7.89 -1.90 15.96
N PRO A 48 -7.58 -2.71 16.99
CA PRO A 48 -6.37 -3.53 17.00
C PRO A 48 -6.24 -4.43 15.75
N GLU A 49 -7.35 -4.94 15.22
CA GLU A 49 -7.41 -5.74 13.98
C GLU A 49 -7.01 -4.96 12.70
N HIS A 50 -7.00 -3.63 12.77
CA HIS A 50 -6.56 -2.78 11.66
C HIS A 50 -5.05 -2.52 11.65
N ARG A 51 -4.32 -2.98 12.67
CA ARG A 51 -2.87 -2.81 12.74
C ARG A 51 -2.14 -3.84 11.87
N GLY A 52 -1.00 -3.45 11.31
CA GLY A 52 -0.20 -4.25 10.38
C GLY A 52 -0.74 -4.13 8.96
N CYS A 53 -0.10 -3.30 8.15
CA CYS A 53 -0.42 -3.18 6.73
C CYS A 53 0.78 -2.67 5.91
N VAL A 54 0.66 -2.86 4.60
CA VAL A 54 1.36 -2.03 3.62
C VAL A 54 0.42 -0.88 3.27
N ALA A 55 0.90 0.36 3.39
CA ALA A 55 0.08 1.54 3.20
C ALA A 55 0.54 2.39 2.01
N THR A 56 -0.38 3.13 1.41
CA THR A 56 -0.08 4.28 0.55
C THR A 56 -0.99 5.44 0.93
N ILE A 57 -0.54 6.67 0.68
CA ILE A 57 -1.27 7.88 1.06
C ILE A 57 -1.41 8.78 -0.16
N GLY A 58 -2.63 9.20 -0.47
CA GLY A 58 -2.85 10.03 -1.63
C GLY A 58 -4.30 10.43 -1.83
N ASN A 59 -4.51 11.28 -2.83
CA ASN A 59 -5.87 11.72 -3.18
C ASN A 59 -6.62 10.70 -4.05
N PHE A 60 -5.88 9.93 -4.87
CA PHE A 60 -6.40 8.89 -5.76
C PHE A 60 -7.56 9.35 -6.65
N ASP A 61 -7.59 10.64 -7.03
CA ASP A 61 -8.70 11.19 -7.82
C ASP A 61 -8.66 10.66 -9.26
N GLY A 62 -9.72 9.93 -9.61
CA GLY A 62 -9.89 9.22 -10.88
C GLY A 62 -9.12 7.91 -11.01
N VAL A 63 -8.33 7.48 -10.00
CA VAL A 63 -7.54 6.22 -10.00
C VAL A 63 -6.90 5.92 -11.36
N HIS A 64 -6.25 6.93 -11.95
CA HIS A 64 -5.60 6.84 -13.26
C HIS A 64 -4.44 5.84 -13.28
N ARG A 65 -3.88 5.54 -14.45
CA ARG A 65 -2.77 4.57 -14.64
C ARG A 65 -1.59 4.77 -13.68
N GLY A 66 -1.21 6.02 -13.38
CA GLY A 66 -0.22 6.30 -12.33
C GLY A 66 -0.61 5.79 -10.93
N HIS A 67 -1.86 5.96 -10.51
CA HIS A 67 -2.37 5.38 -9.26
C HIS A 67 -2.47 3.85 -9.34
N GLN A 68 -2.90 3.30 -10.48
CA GLN A 68 -2.98 1.84 -10.67
C GLN A 68 -1.62 1.16 -10.50
N ALA A 69 -0.53 1.79 -10.97
CA ALA A 69 0.82 1.29 -10.73
C ALA A 69 1.20 1.32 -9.23
N ILE A 70 0.87 2.40 -8.51
CA ILE A 70 1.04 2.47 -7.04
C ILE A 70 0.28 1.33 -6.35
N LEU A 71 -0.98 1.10 -6.74
CA LEU A 71 -1.84 0.09 -6.14
C LEU A 71 -1.39 -1.34 -6.49
N ALA A 72 -0.85 -1.55 -7.69
CA ALA A 72 -0.24 -2.83 -8.05
C ALA A 72 0.94 -3.16 -7.14
N ARG A 73 1.87 -2.21 -6.98
CA ARG A 73 3.03 -2.36 -6.09
C ARG A 73 2.63 -2.54 -4.62
N LEU A 74 1.65 -1.75 -4.15
CA LEU A 74 1.08 -1.87 -2.81
C LEU A 74 0.60 -3.30 -2.52
N ARG A 75 -0.12 -3.91 -3.47
CA ARG A 75 -0.61 -5.29 -3.35
C ARG A 75 0.50 -6.33 -3.40
N GLU A 76 1.45 -6.18 -4.32
CA GLU A 76 2.63 -7.06 -4.38
C GLU A 76 3.33 -7.10 -3.02
N ARG A 77 3.58 -5.92 -2.45
CA ARG A 77 4.26 -5.80 -1.16
C ARG A 77 3.42 -6.33 0.01
N ALA A 78 2.11 -6.12 -0.04
CA ALA A 78 1.17 -6.67 0.94
C ALA A 78 1.20 -8.21 0.95
N VAL A 79 1.24 -8.83 -0.25
CA VAL A 79 1.38 -10.29 -0.38
C VAL A 79 2.73 -10.78 0.13
N GLU A 80 3.83 -10.12 -0.23
CA GLU A 80 5.18 -10.47 0.22
C GLU A 80 5.33 -10.44 1.75
N LEU A 81 4.72 -9.45 2.40
CA LEU A 81 4.76 -9.27 3.86
C LEU A 81 3.65 -10.01 4.60
N GLY A 82 2.69 -10.62 3.89
CA GLY A 82 1.58 -11.35 4.49
C GLY A 82 0.62 -10.48 5.32
N VAL A 83 0.48 -9.20 4.96
CA VAL A 83 -0.37 -8.20 5.65
C VAL A 83 -1.32 -7.51 4.66
N PRO A 84 -2.45 -6.94 5.09
CA PRO A 84 -3.38 -6.27 4.17
C PRO A 84 -2.78 -5.01 3.53
N SER A 85 -3.25 -4.71 2.32
CA SER A 85 -3.04 -3.42 1.65
C SER A 85 -3.98 -2.35 2.20
N CYS A 86 -3.47 -1.13 2.40
CA CYS A 86 -4.23 -0.01 2.96
C CYS A 86 -4.01 1.27 2.16
N VAL A 87 -5.09 1.91 1.70
CA VAL A 87 -5.03 3.23 1.07
C VAL A 87 -5.55 4.28 2.04
N VAL A 88 -4.74 5.27 2.37
CA VAL A 88 -5.14 6.42 3.18
C VAL A 88 -5.53 7.56 2.25
N ILE A 89 -6.78 8.01 2.36
CA ILE A 89 -7.34 9.13 1.60
C ILE A 89 -7.87 10.22 2.53
N PHE A 90 -8.09 11.41 1.96
CA PHE A 90 -8.61 12.57 2.68
C PHE A 90 -9.90 13.08 2.05
N GLU A 91 -10.92 13.33 2.87
CA GLU A 91 -12.19 13.91 2.44
C GLU A 91 -12.67 15.02 3.40
N PRO A 92 -12.96 16.25 2.93
CA PRO A 92 -12.78 16.72 1.54
C PRO A 92 -11.31 16.69 1.12
N GLN A 93 -11.03 16.81 -0.18
CA GLN A 93 -9.66 16.81 -0.68
C GLN A 93 -8.91 18.04 -0.14
N PRO A 94 -7.60 17.97 0.14
CA PRO A 94 -6.86 19.10 0.73
C PRO A 94 -7.05 20.42 -0.04
N ARG A 95 -7.09 20.37 -1.38
CA ARG A 95 -7.35 21.55 -2.21
C ARG A 95 -8.74 22.15 -2.02
N GLU A 96 -9.76 21.33 -1.83
CA GLU A 96 -11.13 21.78 -1.55
C GLU A 96 -11.23 22.43 -0.18
N PHE A 97 -10.41 21.99 0.78
CA PHE A 97 -10.36 22.60 2.10
C PHE A 97 -9.64 23.96 2.09
N PHE A 98 -8.47 24.06 1.45
CA PHE A 98 -7.67 25.29 1.46
C PHE A 98 -8.21 26.37 0.51
N ALA A 99 -8.76 25.97 -0.63
CA ALA A 99 -9.19 26.89 -1.68
C ALA A 99 -10.46 26.38 -2.36
N PRO A 100 -11.61 26.35 -1.65
CA PRO A 100 -12.87 25.78 -2.17
C PRO A 100 -13.29 26.40 -3.51
N GLU A 101 -13.14 27.72 -3.66
CA GLU A 101 -13.53 28.46 -4.88
C GLU A 101 -12.68 28.13 -6.12
N THR A 102 -11.44 27.66 -5.94
CA THR A 102 -10.52 27.34 -7.04
C THR A 102 -10.14 25.87 -7.10
N ALA A 103 -10.82 25.03 -6.29
CA ALA A 103 -10.58 23.61 -6.26
C ALA A 103 -10.95 23.00 -7.63
N PRO A 104 -10.06 22.19 -8.22
CA PRO A 104 -10.35 21.58 -9.51
C PRO A 104 -11.52 20.60 -9.37
N ALA A 105 -12.33 20.47 -10.41
CA ALA A 105 -13.42 19.50 -10.46
C ALA A 105 -12.89 18.09 -10.17
N ARG A 106 -13.61 17.33 -9.33
CA ARG A 106 -13.27 15.94 -9.05
C ARG A 106 -13.36 15.10 -10.32
N LEU A 107 -12.39 14.23 -10.54
CA LEU A 107 -12.48 13.19 -11.59
C LEU A 107 -13.42 12.07 -11.16
N ALA A 108 -13.44 11.75 -9.87
CA ALA A 108 -14.33 10.75 -9.29
C ALA A 108 -14.90 11.25 -7.95
N ARG A 109 -16.19 10.99 -7.69
CA ARG A 109 -16.75 11.21 -6.35
C ARG A 109 -16.15 10.18 -5.39
N LEU A 110 -16.29 10.41 -4.08
CA LEU A 110 -15.78 9.46 -3.08
C LEU A 110 -16.32 8.04 -3.31
N ARG A 111 -17.61 7.90 -3.65
CA ARG A 111 -18.21 6.60 -3.95
C ARG A 111 -17.50 5.91 -5.10
N ASP A 112 -17.39 6.56 -6.25
CA ASP A 112 -16.77 5.99 -7.45
C ASP A 112 -15.28 5.69 -7.21
N LYS A 113 -14.59 6.56 -6.47
CA LYS A 113 -13.20 6.34 -6.03
C LYS A 113 -13.06 5.05 -5.20
N LEU A 114 -13.98 4.80 -4.27
CA LEU A 114 -13.97 3.55 -3.48
C LEU A 114 -14.24 2.32 -4.35
N GLU A 115 -15.15 2.42 -5.32
CA GLU A 115 -15.42 1.34 -6.27
C GLU A 115 -14.18 1.03 -7.13
N LEU A 116 -13.48 2.08 -7.62
CA LEU A 116 -12.22 1.93 -8.35
C LEU A 116 -11.11 1.32 -7.48
N LEU A 117 -10.93 1.78 -6.24
CA LEU A 117 -9.94 1.18 -5.32
C LEU A 117 -10.26 -0.29 -5.02
N SER A 118 -11.55 -0.62 -4.87
CA SER A 118 -11.96 -2.02 -4.67
C SER A 118 -11.71 -2.87 -5.92
N ALA A 119 -11.91 -2.32 -7.12
CA ALA A 119 -11.62 -3.00 -8.39
C ALA A 119 -10.11 -3.26 -8.56
N GLU A 120 -9.29 -2.34 -8.06
CA GLU A 120 -7.83 -2.50 -7.94
C GLU A 120 -7.42 -3.46 -6.81
N GLY A 121 -8.35 -4.14 -6.13
CA GLY A 121 -8.03 -5.19 -5.15
C GLY A 121 -7.41 -4.68 -3.84
N VAL A 122 -7.71 -3.45 -3.45
CA VAL A 122 -7.33 -2.90 -2.14
C VAL A 122 -8.12 -3.59 -1.03
N ASP A 123 -7.46 -3.98 0.06
CA ASP A 123 -8.11 -4.63 1.21
C ASP A 123 -8.80 -3.61 2.13
N ARG A 124 -8.17 -2.45 2.34
CA ARG A 124 -8.66 -1.42 3.25
C ARG A 124 -8.48 -0.01 2.72
N VAL A 125 -9.46 0.85 2.96
CA VAL A 125 -9.35 2.29 2.80
C VAL A 125 -9.55 2.97 4.15
N LEU A 126 -8.56 3.75 4.58
CA LEU A 126 -8.69 4.69 5.69
C LEU A 126 -9.03 6.08 5.14
N CYS A 127 -10.27 6.50 5.32
CA CYS A 127 -10.75 7.81 4.90
C CYS A 127 -10.67 8.78 6.07
N LEU A 128 -9.69 9.68 6.07
CA LEU A 128 -9.50 10.70 7.09
C LEU A 128 -10.26 11.98 6.73
N SER A 129 -10.96 12.56 7.71
CA SER A 129 -11.59 13.86 7.51
C SER A 129 -10.54 14.96 7.45
N PHE A 130 -10.42 15.63 6.31
CA PHE A 130 -9.51 16.78 6.19
C PHE A 130 -10.16 18.01 6.83
N ASN A 131 -9.69 18.36 8.02
CA ASN A 131 -10.23 19.44 8.83
C ASN A 131 -9.10 20.25 9.50
N GLN A 132 -9.45 21.29 10.25
CA GLN A 132 -8.46 22.14 10.93
C GLN A 132 -7.53 21.33 11.87
N ARG A 133 -8.03 20.27 12.52
CA ARG A 133 -7.21 19.45 13.41
C ARG A 133 -6.17 18.65 12.62
N LEU A 134 -6.56 18.01 11.52
CA LEU A 134 -5.64 17.26 10.67
C LEU A 134 -4.65 18.18 9.96
N CYS A 135 -5.11 19.34 9.50
CA CYS A 135 -4.27 20.35 8.85
C CYS A 135 -3.17 20.88 9.77
N LYS A 136 -3.43 21.00 11.08
CA LYS A 136 -2.47 21.47 12.09
C LYS A 136 -1.56 20.37 12.64
N LEU A 137 -1.75 19.12 12.21
CA LEU A 137 -0.95 17.99 12.68
C LEU A 137 0.46 18.09 12.09
N SER A 138 1.49 18.10 12.92
CA SER A 138 2.88 18.08 12.44
C SER A 138 3.16 16.80 11.66
N ALA A 139 4.21 16.79 10.84
CA ALA A 139 4.64 15.58 10.14
C ALA A 139 4.98 14.44 11.13
N ALA A 140 5.68 14.74 12.22
CA ALA A 140 6.00 13.77 13.28
C ALA A 140 4.73 13.19 13.92
N SER A 141 3.80 14.05 14.34
CA SER A 141 2.56 13.59 14.96
C SER A 141 1.68 12.82 13.98
N PHE A 142 1.71 13.14 12.68
CA PHE A 142 1.04 12.34 11.66
C PHE A 142 1.63 10.93 11.56
N VAL A 143 2.97 10.80 11.51
CA VAL A 143 3.63 9.50 11.50
C VAL A 143 3.25 8.69 12.74
N GLU A 144 3.45 9.25 13.93
CA GLU A 144 3.18 8.54 15.20
C GLU A 144 1.71 8.14 15.31
N THR A 145 0.79 9.10 15.17
CA THR A 145 -0.63 8.84 15.44
C THR A 145 -1.28 7.99 14.35
N VAL A 146 -0.97 8.25 13.07
CA VAL A 146 -1.67 7.62 11.95
C VAL A 146 -0.95 6.34 11.51
N LEU A 147 0.36 6.43 11.25
CA LEU A 147 1.11 5.33 10.65
C LEU A 147 1.50 4.29 11.70
N ILE A 148 1.96 4.72 12.88
CA ILE A 148 2.48 3.81 13.90
C ILE A 148 1.38 3.33 14.84
N ASP A 149 0.67 4.24 15.51
CA ASP A 149 -0.34 3.92 16.52
C ASP A 149 -1.69 3.51 15.90
N GLY A 150 -2.06 4.14 14.79
CA GLY A 150 -3.28 3.81 14.08
C GLY A 150 -3.15 2.53 13.27
N LEU A 151 -2.21 2.51 12.32
CA LEU A 151 -2.10 1.47 11.30
C LEU A 151 -1.01 0.42 11.57
N GLY A 152 0.00 0.72 12.38
CA GLY A 152 1.18 -0.15 12.50
C GLY A 152 1.78 -0.51 11.14
N VAL A 153 2.04 0.50 10.32
CA VAL A 153 2.56 0.34 8.95
C VAL A 153 3.89 -0.41 8.97
N GLN A 154 4.03 -1.42 8.11
CA GLN A 154 5.28 -2.15 7.90
C GLN A 154 6.05 -1.64 6.66
N HIS A 155 5.30 -1.18 5.67
CA HIS A 155 5.84 -0.61 4.44
C HIS A 155 4.93 0.50 3.91
N LEU A 156 5.51 1.57 3.39
CA LEU A 156 4.81 2.73 2.87
C LEU A 156 5.23 3.02 1.42
N GLU A 157 4.25 3.04 0.51
CA GLU A 157 4.43 3.46 -0.88
C GLU A 157 3.94 4.90 -1.04
N VAL A 158 4.81 5.81 -1.49
CA VAL A 158 4.47 7.23 -1.71
C VAL A 158 4.87 7.70 -3.10
N GLY A 159 4.06 8.57 -3.71
CA GLY A 159 4.44 9.20 -4.97
C GLY A 159 5.54 10.25 -4.80
N ASP A 160 6.30 10.49 -5.87
CA ASP A 160 7.46 11.40 -5.90
C ASP A 160 7.19 12.82 -5.35
N ASP A 161 5.97 13.34 -5.54
CA ASP A 161 5.55 14.68 -5.12
C ASP A 161 4.77 14.69 -3.78
N PHE A 162 4.84 13.60 -3.02
CA PHE A 162 4.08 13.47 -1.78
C PHE A 162 4.61 14.42 -0.71
N ARG A 163 3.70 15.23 -0.16
CA ARG A 163 3.97 16.15 0.96
C ARG A 163 2.83 16.06 1.96
N PHE A 164 3.17 16.09 3.25
CA PHE A 164 2.22 15.92 4.35
C PHE A 164 2.63 16.71 5.59
N GLY A 165 1.76 16.67 6.61
CA GLY A 165 1.92 17.45 7.83
C GLY A 165 1.63 18.93 7.64
N PHE A 166 1.61 19.65 8.76
CA PHE A 166 1.44 21.09 8.81
C PHE A 166 2.46 21.78 7.91
N ASP A 167 1.97 22.71 7.09
CA ASP A 167 2.77 23.46 6.10
C ASP A 167 3.57 22.60 5.11
N ARG A 168 3.13 21.34 4.87
CA ARG A 168 3.71 20.43 3.88
C ARG A 168 5.21 20.13 4.11
N VAL A 169 5.67 20.25 5.36
CA VAL A 169 7.07 20.03 5.74
C VAL A 169 7.50 18.57 5.68
N GLY A 170 6.56 17.64 5.79
CA GLY A 170 6.84 16.21 5.65
C GLY A 170 7.00 15.82 4.18
N ASP A 171 8.05 15.08 3.88
CA ASP A 171 8.38 14.56 2.55
C ASP A 171 8.95 13.14 2.62
N PHE A 172 9.49 12.68 1.49
CA PHE A 172 10.06 11.34 1.37
C PHE A 172 11.24 11.12 2.34
N ASP A 173 12.15 12.08 2.46
CA ASP A 173 13.32 11.96 3.34
C ASP A 173 12.90 11.94 4.81
N PHE A 174 11.89 12.73 5.18
CA PHE A 174 11.28 12.66 6.50
C PHE A 174 10.74 11.25 6.79
N LEU A 175 10.02 10.65 5.83
CA LEU A 175 9.44 9.31 5.98
C LEU A 175 10.52 8.23 6.06
N GLN A 176 11.62 8.34 5.30
CA GLN A 176 12.74 7.41 5.39
C GLN A 176 13.42 7.45 6.77
N GLN A 177 13.65 8.65 7.31
CA GLN A 177 14.22 8.84 8.64
C GLN A 177 13.29 8.26 9.71
N ALA A 178 11.99 8.58 9.62
CA ALA A 178 10.98 8.00 10.50
C ALA A 178 10.92 6.47 10.38
N GLY A 179 11.04 5.93 9.17
CA GLY A 179 11.10 4.49 8.91
C GLY A 179 12.23 3.81 9.66
N THR A 180 13.41 4.44 9.68
CA THR A 180 14.57 3.98 10.44
C THR A 180 14.31 3.99 11.95
N THR A 181 13.61 5.01 12.47
CA THR A 181 13.30 5.14 13.90
C THR A 181 12.20 4.18 14.36
N TYR A 182 11.11 4.04 13.60
CA TYR A 182 9.91 3.30 14.01
C TYR A 182 9.82 1.89 13.40
N GLY A 183 10.77 1.49 12.55
CA GLY A 183 10.86 0.12 12.04
C GLY A 183 9.94 -0.20 10.85
N PHE A 184 9.73 0.76 9.95
CA PHE A 184 9.01 0.55 8.69
C PHE A 184 9.86 0.99 7.49
N THR A 185 9.52 0.48 6.31
CA THR A 185 10.23 0.82 5.06
C THR A 185 9.40 1.75 4.19
N VAL A 186 10.05 2.52 3.33
CA VAL A 186 9.39 3.48 2.43
C VAL A 186 9.97 3.32 1.03
N GLU A 187 9.12 3.18 0.02
CA GLU A 187 9.49 3.21 -1.39
C GLU A 187 8.78 4.34 -2.14
N ALA A 188 9.48 4.92 -3.10
CA ALA A 188 8.94 5.90 -4.01
C ALA A 188 8.29 5.16 -5.19
N ALA A 189 7.04 5.52 -5.48
CA ALA A 189 6.32 4.92 -6.57
C ALA A 189 6.85 5.39 -7.93
N GLN A 190 7.00 4.45 -8.85
CA GLN A 190 7.47 4.75 -10.20
C GLN A 190 6.47 5.63 -10.96
N THR A 191 7.00 6.67 -11.60
CA THR A 191 6.23 7.53 -12.49
C THR A 191 5.81 6.76 -13.75
N VAL A 192 4.51 6.77 -14.04
CA VAL A 192 3.94 6.18 -15.26
C VAL A 192 3.79 7.25 -16.34
N GLU A 193 4.20 6.92 -17.56
CA GLU A 193 4.05 7.79 -18.73
C GLU A 193 3.24 7.12 -19.83
N ILE A 194 2.48 7.92 -20.58
CA ILE A 194 1.81 7.51 -21.82
C ILE A 194 2.28 8.48 -22.90
N ASP A 195 2.82 7.96 -23.99
CA ASP A 195 3.39 8.74 -25.10
C ASP A 195 4.44 9.78 -24.62
N GLY A 196 5.27 9.41 -23.63
CA GLY A 196 6.27 10.32 -23.04
C GLY A 196 5.69 11.40 -22.12
N ILE A 197 4.39 11.31 -21.77
CA ILE A 197 3.71 12.24 -20.88
C ILE A 197 3.40 11.53 -19.57
N ARG A 198 4.05 11.94 -18.47
CA ARG A 198 3.68 11.52 -17.10
C ARG A 198 2.17 11.61 -16.85
N VAL A 199 1.55 10.55 -16.35
CA VAL A 199 0.11 10.50 -16.04
C VAL A 199 -0.17 11.14 -14.68
N SER A 200 -1.16 12.04 -14.60
CA SER A 200 -1.62 12.64 -13.33
C SER A 200 -3.05 13.16 -13.43
N SER A 201 -3.76 13.29 -12.30
CA SER A 201 -5.12 13.87 -12.27
C SER A 201 -5.17 15.28 -12.88
N THR A 202 -4.10 16.07 -12.79
CA THR A 202 -4.03 17.39 -13.44
C THR A 202 -4.04 17.26 -14.96
N LYS A 203 -3.29 16.31 -15.52
CA LYS A 203 -3.25 16.08 -16.97
C LYS A 203 -4.52 15.44 -17.50
N VAL A 204 -5.13 14.52 -16.76
CA VAL A 204 -6.46 13.99 -17.09
C VAL A 204 -7.48 15.13 -17.18
N ARG A 205 -7.54 16.02 -16.17
CA ARG A 205 -8.44 17.19 -16.22
C ARG A 205 -8.14 18.12 -17.39
N LYS A 206 -6.87 18.32 -17.75
CA LYS A 206 -6.50 19.12 -18.93
C LYS A 206 -6.98 18.48 -20.23
N ALA A 207 -6.83 17.16 -20.39
CA ALA A 207 -7.32 16.44 -21.56
C ALA A 207 -8.86 16.54 -21.66
N LEU A 208 -9.57 16.34 -20.55
CA LEU A 208 -11.03 16.50 -20.47
C LEU A 208 -11.47 17.93 -20.82
N ALA A 209 -10.79 18.95 -20.28
CA ALA A 209 -11.08 20.35 -20.58
C ALA A 209 -10.84 20.71 -22.06
N ALA A 210 -9.91 20.01 -22.72
CA ALA A 210 -9.64 20.13 -24.15
C ALA A 210 -10.54 19.24 -25.03
N SER A 211 -11.51 18.52 -24.45
CA SER A 211 -12.34 17.52 -25.14
C SER A 211 -11.55 16.36 -25.78
N ASP A 212 -10.33 16.10 -25.31
CA ASP A 212 -9.51 14.96 -25.73
C ASP A 212 -9.86 13.73 -24.87
N PHE A 213 -11.03 13.16 -25.14
CA PHE A 213 -11.53 12.00 -24.41
C PHE A 213 -10.66 10.76 -24.62
N ALA A 214 -10.11 10.58 -25.83
CA ALA A 214 -9.24 9.45 -26.13
C ALA A 214 -7.97 9.47 -25.26
N LEU A 215 -7.34 10.63 -25.08
CA LEU A 215 -6.20 10.75 -24.17
C LEU A 215 -6.62 10.54 -22.70
N ALA A 216 -7.76 11.12 -22.29
CA ALA A 216 -8.27 10.97 -20.94
C ALA A 216 -8.55 9.49 -20.59
N GLU A 217 -9.21 8.74 -21.47
CA GLU A 217 -9.47 7.30 -21.32
C GLU A 217 -8.18 6.48 -21.24
N ARG A 218 -7.19 6.79 -22.10
CA ARG A 218 -5.88 6.12 -22.03
C ARG A 218 -5.19 6.37 -20.69
N MET A 219 -5.22 7.61 -20.19
CA MET A 219 -4.65 7.97 -18.89
C MET A 219 -5.42 7.35 -17.71
N LEU A 220 -6.74 7.25 -17.79
CA LEU A 220 -7.57 6.67 -16.74
C LEU A 220 -7.55 5.13 -16.76
N GLY A 221 -7.37 4.52 -17.93
CA GLY A 221 -7.44 3.07 -18.11
C GLY A 221 -8.87 2.50 -18.12
N LEU A 222 -9.88 3.36 -18.30
CA LEU A 222 -11.30 3.01 -18.38
C LEU A 222 -11.99 3.88 -19.44
N SER A 223 -13.11 3.41 -19.97
CA SER A 223 -13.91 4.20 -20.92
C SER A 223 -14.82 5.20 -20.19
N LEU A 224 -14.96 6.39 -20.77
CA LEU A 224 -15.76 7.50 -20.25
C LEU A 224 -17.19 7.52 -20.84
N ILE A 225 -17.52 6.58 -21.73
CA ILE A 225 -18.77 6.51 -22.49
C ILE A 225 -19.59 5.28 -22.09
#